data_AF-A0A3F3H5H9-F1
#
_entry.id   AF-A0A3F3H5H9-F1
#
_cell.length_a   1.000
_cell.length_b   1.000
_cell.length_c   1.000
_cell.angle_alpha   90.00
_cell.angle_beta   90.00
_cell.angle_gamma   90.00
#
_symmetry.space_group_name_H-M   'P 1'
#
loop_
_entity.id
_entity.type
_entity.pdbx_description
1 polymer ?
#
loop_
_entity_poly.entity_id
_entity_poly.type
_entity_poly.pdbx_seq_one_letter_code
_entity_poly.pdbx_strand_id
1 'polypeptide(L)'
;MKRHFIKNSQLIFIAVEQIFMGIIILLQSAKLHNELPAILDWTDDVVPGMVYLVLGALLLVNSLWDFYWYRIRIVLLAFSAFMWTMLTLSFGLDMIYSQHVEVMPYLFLVITLRIIYAAWQEPPHKMRGGEHH
;
A
#
# COMPACT_ATOMS: atom_id res chain seq x y z
N MET A 1 9.50 -22.97 -7.61
CA MET A 1 8.20 -22.25 -7.56
C MET A 1 7.57 -22.22 -6.16
N LYS A 2 7.17 -23.35 -5.55
CA LYS A 2 6.42 -23.34 -4.26
C LYS A 2 7.14 -22.60 -3.11
N ARG A 3 8.45 -22.78 -2.94
CA ARG A 3 9.25 -22.05 -1.93
C ARG A 3 9.40 -20.55 -2.22
N HIS A 4 9.36 -20.13 -3.49
CA HIS A 4 9.40 -18.69 -3.86
C HIS A 4 8.10 -17.99 -3.50
N PHE A 5 6.97 -18.62 -3.79
CA PHE A 5 5.64 -18.09 -3.45
C PHE A 5 5.46 -17.89 -1.94
N ILE A 6 5.94 -18.85 -1.13
CA ILE A 6 5.86 -18.73 0.33
C ILE A 6 6.74 -17.59 0.84
N LYS A 7 7.96 -17.43 0.30
CA LYS A 7 8.88 -16.35 0.68
C LYS A 7 8.42 -14.95 0.23
N ASN A 8 7.71 -14.85 -0.89
CA ASN A 8 7.16 -13.58 -1.40
C ASN A 8 5.67 -13.39 -1.04
N SER A 9 5.08 -14.26 -0.22
CA SER A 9 3.64 -14.24 0.10
C SER A 9 3.21 -12.91 0.71
N GLN A 10 4.01 -12.37 1.62
CA GLN A 10 3.75 -11.07 2.25
C GLN A 10 3.68 -9.92 1.22
N LEU A 11 4.57 -9.92 0.22
CA LEU A 11 4.54 -8.92 -0.86
C LEU A 11 3.31 -9.05 -1.74
N ILE A 12 2.87 -10.28 -2.03
CA ILE A 12 1.64 -10.52 -2.78
C ILE A 12 0.44 -9.98 -2.00
N PHE A 13 0.37 -10.22 -0.68
CA PHE A 13 -0.70 -9.68 0.16
C PHE A 13 -0.71 -8.15 0.15
N ILE A 14 0.44 -7.50 0.33
CA ILE A 14 0.55 -6.03 0.29
C ILE A 14 0.11 -5.49 -1.07
N ALA A 15 0.55 -6.13 -2.15
CA ALA A 15 0.17 -5.74 -3.51
C ALA A 15 -1.35 -5.83 -3.74
N VAL A 16 -1.97 -6.93 -3.28
CA VAL A 16 -3.42 -7.14 -3.39
C VAL A 16 -4.18 -6.10 -2.57
N GLU A 17 -3.76 -5.83 -1.33
CA GLU A 17 -4.41 -4.82 -0.49
C GLU A 17 -4.28 -3.42 -1.10
N GLN A 18 -3.15 -3.08 -1.70
CA GLN A 18 -2.95 -1.83 -2.42
C GLN A 18 -3.92 -1.70 -3.61
N ILE A 19 -4.10 -2.79 -4.38
CA ILE A 19 -5.05 -2.84 -5.50
C ILE A 19 -6.48 -2.68 -4.98
N PHE A 20 -6.86 -3.40 -3.92
CA PHE A 20 -8.20 -3.27 -3.33
C PHE A 20 -8.47 -1.85 -2.84
N MET A 21 -7.51 -1.22 -2.16
CA MET A 21 -7.64 0.17 -1.73
C MET A 21 -7.77 1.13 -2.92
N GLY A 22 -6.98 0.95 -3.98
CA GLY A 22 -7.11 1.72 -5.21
C GLY A 22 -8.49 1.60 -5.85
N ILE A 23 -9.04 0.37 -5.90
CA ILE A 23 -10.41 0.13 -6.38
C ILE A 23 -11.44 0.82 -5.48
N ILE A 24 -11.30 0.76 -4.16
CA ILE A 24 -12.21 1.42 -3.21
C ILE A 24 -12.22 2.93 -3.44
N ILE A 25 -11.05 3.55 -3.54
CA ILE A 25 -10.91 4.99 -3.81
C ILE A 25 -11.56 5.35 -5.16
N LEU A 26 -11.33 4.56 -6.21
CA LEU A 26 -11.95 4.80 -7.52
C LEU A 26 -13.47 4.60 -7.53
N LEU A 27 -13.98 3.61 -6.80
CA LEU A 27 -15.42 3.41 -6.65
C LEU A 27 -16.05 4.52 -5.82
N GLN A 28 -15.33 5.04 -4.82
CA GLN A 28 -15.76 6.18 -4.02
C GLN A 28 -15.81 7.44 -4.89
N SER A 29 -14.73 7.78 -5.60
CA SER A 29 -14.71 8.94 -6.51
C SER A 29 -15.76 8.85 -7.64
N ALA A 30 -16.02 7.65 -8.15
CA ALA A 30 -17.09 7.43 -9.14
C ALA A 30 -18.52 7.60 -8.57
N LYS A 31 -18.72 7.33 -7.27
CA LYS A 31 -20.01 7.55 -6.57
C LYS A 31 -20.17 8.98 -6.06
N LEU A 32 -19.08 9.72 -5.90
CA LEU A 32 -19.02 11.03 -5.24
C LEU A 32 -19.45 12.22 -6.11
N HIS A 33 -20.27 12.01 -7.14
CA HIS A 33 -20.84 13.13 -7.90
C HIS A 33 -22.01 13.83 -7.20
N ASN A 34 -22.44 13.41 -5.99
CA ASN A 34 -23.61 14.04 -5.37
C ASN A 34 -23.55 14.49 -3.90
N GLU A 35 -22.98 13.81 -2.89
CA GLU A 35 -22.99 14.38 -1.52
C GLU A 35 -21.82 13.90 -0.62
N LEU A 36 -21.27 14.82 0.19
CA LEU A 36 -20.41 14.69 1.40
C LEU A 36 -18.90 14.99 1.26
N PRO A 37 -18.15 15.16 2.39
CA PRO A 37 -17.69 16.43 2.97
C PRO A 37 -16.21 16.76 2.62
N ALA A 38 -15.84 18.03 2.71
CA ALA A 38 -14.62 18.66 2.18
C ALA A 38 -13.23 18.15 2.67
N ILE A 39 -13.12 17.01 3.37
CA ILE A 39 -11.90 16.57 4.06
C ILE A 39 -11.18 15.42 3.31
N LEU A 40 -11.82 14.85 2.28
CA LEU A 40 -11.26 13.82 1.38
C LEU A 40 -10.86 14.38 -0.01
N ASP A 41 -10.62 15.70 -0.13
CA ASP A 41 -10.43 16.39 -1.43
C ASP A 41 -9.35 15.75 -2.34
N TRP A 42 -8.34 15.08 -1.77
CA TRP A 42 -7.36 14.35 -2.56
C TRP A 42 -7.84 12.95 -2.99
N THR A 43 -8.45 12.16 -2.11
CA THR A 43 -9.04 10.84 -2.42
C THR A 43 -10.31 10.89 -3.25
N ASP A 44 -10.93 12.07 -3.34
CA ASP A 44 -12.07 12.33 -4.21
C ASP A 44 -11.63 12.42 -5.68
N ASP A 45 -10.33 12.61 -5.93
CA ASP A 45 -9.72 12.51 -7.24
C ASP A 45 -9.41 11.05 -7.61
N VAL A 46 -9.60 10.75 -8.89
CA VAL A 46 -9.23 9.48 -9.55
C VAL A 46 -7.72 9.22 -9.42
N VAL A 47 -6.91 10.29 -9.34
CA VAL A 47 -5.45 10.23 -9.32
C VAL A 47 -4.88 9.32 -8.21
N PRO A 48 -5.16 9.52 -6.90
CA PRO A 48 -4.64 8.64 -5.86
C PRO A 48 -5.13 7.19 -5.99
N GLY A 49 -6.37 6.96 -6.43
CA GLY A 49 -6.87 5.61 -6.72
C GLY A 49 -6.04 4.91 -7.80
N MET A 50 -5.68 5.63 -8.86
CA MET A 50 -4.78 5.15 -9.91
C MET A 50 -3.35 4.91 -9.40
N VAL A 51 -2.82 5.77 -8.53
CA VAL A 51 -1.50 5.56 -7.91
C VAL A 51 -1.47 4.28 -7.09
N TYR A 52 -2.50 4.03 -6.27
CA TYR A 52 -2.63 2.79 -5.50
C TYR A 52 -2.69 1.55 -6.40
N LEU A 53 -3.47 1.61 -7.48
CA LEU A 53 -3.55 0.52 -8.46
C LEU A 53 -2.22 0.24 -9.15
N VAL A 54 -1.56 1.29 -9.67
CA VAL A 54 -0.27 1.15 -10.39
C VAL A 54 0.78 0.61 -9.44
N LEU A 55 0.86 1.13 -8.22
CA LEU A 55 1.82 0.65 -7.23
C LEU A 55 1.58 -0.81 -6.84
N GLY A 56 0.31 -1.18 -6.61
CA GLY A 56 -0.08 -2.55 -6.32
C GLY A 56 0.24 -3.50 -7.47
N ALA A 57 -0.04 -3.11 -8.72
CA ALA A 57 0.32 -3.89 -9.90
C ALA A 57 1.84 -4.06 -10.05
N LEU A 58 2.63 -3.01 -9.83
CA LEU A 58 4.09 -3.08 -9.86
C LEU A 58 4.64 -4.00 -8.76
N LEU A 59 4.11 -3.92 -7.54
CA LEU A 59 4.47 -4.84 -6.45
C LEU A 59 4.09 -6.28 -6.78
N LEU A 60 2.92 -6.50 -7.37
CA LEU A 60 2.46 -7.84 -7.76
C LEU A 60 3.37 -8.44 -8.82
N VAL A 61 3.65 -7.71 -9.91
CA VAL A 61 4.57 -8.15 -10.96
C VAL A 61 5.96 -8.41 -10.40
N ASN A 62 6.47 -7.52 -9.55
CA ASN A 62 7.78 -7.68 -8.90
C ASN A 62 7.83 -8.87 -7.91
N SER A 63 6.70 -9.23 -7.31
CA SER A 63 6.60 -10.39 -6.41
C SER A 63 6.52 -11.72 -7.16
N LEU A 64 5.89 -11.74 -8.35
CA LEU A 64 5.66 -12.92 -9.18
C LEU A 64 6.87 -13.25 -10.06
N TRP A 65 7.47 -12.22 -10.67
CA TRP A 65 8.53 -12.40 -11.66
C TRP A 65 9.93 -12.43 -11.05
N ASP A 66 10.08 -12.01 -9.78
CA ASP A 66 11.35 -11.92 -9.06
C ASP A 66 12.46 -11.29 -9.93
N PHE A 67 12.14 -10.15 -10.56
CA PHE A 67 13.11 -9.38 -11.34
C PHE A 67 14.37 -9.14 -10.49
N TYR A 68 15.55 -9.20 -11.12
CA TYR A 68 16.86 -8.87 -10.51
C TYR A 68 16.96 -7.42 -9.96
N TRP A 69 15.85 -6.67 -9.97
CA TRP A 69 15.71 -5.27 -9.58
C TRP A 69 15.44 -5.17 -8.07
N TYR A 70 16.29 -5.81 -7.26
CA TYR A 70 16.13 -5.92 -5.81
C TYR A 70 16.04 -4.56 -5.09
N ARG A 71 16.70 -3.54 -5.63
CA ARG A 71 16.64 -2.17 -5.08
C ARG A 71 15.28 -1.52 -5.24
N ILE A 72 14.56 -1.83 -6.32
CA ILE A 72 13.24 -1.24 -6.60
C ILE A 72 12.18 -1.82 -5.67
N ARG A 73 12.36 -3.04 -5.15
CA ARG A 73 11.42 -3.63 -4.19
C ARG A 73 11.32 -2.80 -2.90
N ILE A 74 12.45 -2.37 -2.35
CA ILE A 74 12.47 -1.51 -1.15
C ILE A 74 11.81 -0.17 -1.45
N VAL A 75 12.09 0.41 -2.63
CA VAL A 75 11.48 1.68 -3.04
C VAL A 75 9.95 1.54 -3.14
N LEU A 76 9.47 0.46 -3.74
CA LEU A 76 8.03 0.16 -3.84
C LEU A 76 7.39 -0.08 -2.47
N LEU A 77 8.06 -0.79 -1.58
CA LEU A 77 7.59 -1.02 -0.20
C LEU A 77 7.60 0.26 0.64
N ALA A 78 8.64 1.08 0.52
CA ALA A 78 8.73 2.37 1.21
C ALA A 78 7.64 3.33 0.71
N PHE A 79 7.42 3.37 -0.60
CA PHE A 79 6.37 4.18 -1.19
C PHE A 79 4.97 3.64 -0.85
N SER A 80 4.78 2.31 -0.78
CA SER A 80 3.57 1.68 -0.23
C SER A 80 3.32 2.14 1.21
N ALA A 81 4.30 2.01 2.09
CA ALA A 81 4.19 2.42 3.50
C ALA A 81 3.85 3.92 3.63
N PHE A 82 4.46 4.76 2.80
CA PHE A 82 4.14 6.19 2.74
C PHE A 82 2.67 6.44 2.38
N MET A 83 2.16 5.80 1.34
CA MET A 83 0.76 5.96 0.91
C MET A 83 -0.22 5.53 2.02
N TRP A 84 0.03 4.39 2.67
CA TRP A 84 -0.80 3.91 3.79
C TRP A 84 -0.73 4.81 5.02
N THR A 85 0.45 5.40 5.29
CA THR A 85 0.63 6.40 6.35
C THR A 85 -0.19 7.65 6.05
N MET A 86 -0.19 8.12 4.81
CA MET A 86 -0.99 9.27 4.39
C MET A 86 -2.49 9.02 4.57
N LEU A 87 -3.00 7.83 4.21
CA LEU A 87 -4.39 7.46 4.51
C LEU A 87 -4.66 7.44 6.02
N THR A 88 -3.77 6.84 6.80
CA THR A 88 -3.90 6.77 8.27
C THR A 88 -3.97 8.18 8.88
N LEU A 89 -3.10 9.09 8.44
CA LEU A 89 -3.09 10.48 8.90
C LEU A 89 -4.32 11.24 8.44
N SER A 90 -4.76 11.06 7.19
CA SER A 90 -5.95 11.71 6.65
C SER A 90 -7.20 11.37 7.47
N PHE A 91 -7.45 10.08 7.68
CA PHE A 91 -8.59 9.61 8.48
C PHE A 91 -8.40 9.87 9.99
N GLY A 92 -7.16 9.85 10.49
CA GLY A 92 -6.87 10.16 11.88
C GLY A 92 -7.09 11.63 12.22
N LEU A 93 -6.74 12.54 11.30
CA LEU A 93 -7.04 13.97 11.43
C LEU A 93 -8.55 14.20 11.37
N ASP A 94 -9.26 13.56 10.44
CA ASP A 94 -10.72 13.67 10.37
C ASP A 94 -11.39 13.20 11.68
N MET A 95 -10.95 12.08 12.25
CA MET A 95 -11.43 11.60 13.55
C MET A 95 -11.27 12.65 14.66
N ILE A 96 -10.17 13.40 14.65
CA ILE A 96 -9.89 14.47 15.64
C ILE A 96 -10.79 15.68 15.39
N TYR A 97 -10.96 16.10 14.13
CA TYR A 97 -11.77 17.27 13.77
C TYR A 97 -13.27 17.02 13.94
N SER A 98 -13.75 15.87 13.49
CA SER A 98 -15.15 15.48 13.51
C SER A 98 -15.62 14.98 14.88
N GLN A 99 -14.71 14.77 15.85
CA GLN A 99 -14.96 14.22 17.18
C GLN A 99 -15.72 12.87 17.20
N HIS A 100 -15.75 12.16 16.08
CA HIS A 100 -16.35 10.85 15.94
C HIS A 100 -15.23 9.81 15.83
N VAL A 101 -15.31 8.76 16.63
CA VAL A 101 -14.31 7.69 16.61
C VAL A 101 -14.63 6.71 15.49
N GLU A 102 -13.75 6.65 14.49
CA GLU A 102 -13.86 5.71 13.38
C GLU A 102 -12.83 4.58 13.49
N VAL A 103 -13.20 3.38 13.02
CA VAL A 103 -12.33 2.19 13.07
C VAL A 103 -11.26 2.20 11.96
N MET A 104 -11.54 2.90 10.86
CA MET A 104 -10.68 2.95 9.66
C MET A 104 -9.22 3.40 9.92
N PRO A 105 -8.95 4.52 10.63
CA PRO A 105 -7.57 4.94 10.87
C PRO A 105 -6.74 3.90 11.66
N TYR A 106 -7.36 3.18 12.59
CA TYR A 106 -6.67 2.10 13.33
C TYR A 106 -6.34 0.91 12.43
N LEU A 107 -7.23 0.54 11.51
CA LEU A 107 -6.95 -0.51 10.52
C LEU A 107 -5.80 -0.11 9.60
N PHE A 108 -5.78 1.13 9.11
CA PHE A 108 -4.71 1.63 8.25
C PHE A 108 -3.37 1.72 8.98
N LEU A 109 -3.39 2.05 10.27
CA LEU A 109 -2.19 2.02 11.12
C LEU A 109 -1.60 0.61 11.23
N VAL A 110 -2.44 -0.40 11.48
CA VAL A 110 -2.00 -1.81 11.56
C VAL A 110 -1.41 -2.28 10.23
N ILE A 111 -2.03 -1.92 9.11
CA ILE A 111 -1.54 -2.23 7.76
C ILE A 111 -0.18 -1.57 7.52
N THR A 112 -0.04 -0.29 7.87
CA THR A 112 1.20 0.48 7.74
C THR A 112 2.34 -0.17 8.52
N LEU A 113 2.10 -0.51 9.80
CA LEU A 113 3.10 -1.17 10.63
C LEU A 113 3.53 -2.52 10.06
N ARG A 114 2.59 -3.30 9.50
CA ARG A 114 2.89 -4.58 8.86
C ARG A 114 3.74 -4.40 7.60
N ILE A 115 3.49 -3.37 6.79
CA ILE A 115 4.30 -3.07 5.59
C ILE A 115 5.72 -2.66 5.98
N ILE A 116 5.86 -1.79 6.99
CA ILE A 116 7.18 -1.40 7.52
C ILE A 116 7.93 -2.63 8.05
N TYR A 117 7.25 -3.49 8.80
CA TYR A 117 7.83 -4.73 9.29
C TYR A 117 8.28 -5.66 8.14
N ALA A 118 7.46 -5.80 7.10
CA ALA A 118 7.81 -6.58 5.91
C ALA A 118 9.03 -6.01 5.18
N ALA A 119 9.15 -4.68 5.08
CA ALA A 119 10.34 -4.03 4.53
C ALA A 119 11.59 -4.27 5.38
N TRP A 120 11.45 -4.33 6.70
CA TRP A 120 12.55 -4.61 7.63
C TRP A 120 13.01 -6.07 7.63
N GLN A 121 12.09 -7.01 7.44
CA GLN A 121 12.41 -8.44 7.29
C GLN A 121 13.07 -8.76 5.95
N GLU A 122 13.08 -7.82 5.01
CA GLU A 122 13.57 -8.09 3.68
C GLU A 122 15.09 -8.31 3.70
N PRO A 123 15.60 -9.49 3.28
CA PRO A 123 16.98 -9.84 3.59
C PRO A 123 17.99 -8.96 2.84
N PRO A 124 19.04 -8.44 3.52
CA PRO A 124 20.04 -7.59 2.89
C PRO A 124 20.83 -8.30 1.78
N HIS A 125 20.89 -9.64 1.79
CA HIS A 125 21.56 -10.42 0.73
C HIS A 125 20.87 -10.34 -0.64
N LYS A 126 19.56 -10.07 -0.69
CA LYS A 126 18.87 -9.78 -1.95
C LYS A 126 19.27 -8.40 -2.49
N MET A 127 19.56 -7.44 -1.61
CA MET A 127 19.89 -6.05 -1.97
C MET A 127 21.30 -5.86 -2.53
N ARG A 128 22.20 -6.83 -2.28
CA ARG A 128 23.59 -6.83 -2.76
C ARG A 128 23.82 -7.59 -4.08
N GLY A 129 22.76 -8.05 -4.74
CA GLY A 129 22.90 -8.70 -6.04
C GLY A 129 23.35 -10.16 -5.95
N GLY A 130 22.73 -10.93 -5.04
CA GLY A 130 22.78 -12.39 -5.04
C GLY A 130 24.20 -12.96 -5.13
N GLU A 131 24.99 -12.82 -4.07
CA GLU A 131 26.20 -13.63 -3.96
C GLU A 131 25.83 -15.06 -3.56
N HIS A 132 26.23 -15.96 -4.45
CA HIS A 132 26.26 -17.40 -4.27
C HIS A 132 26.83 -17.79 -2.91
N HIS A 133 26.03 -18.51 -2.11
CA HIS A 133 26.46 -19.65 -1.33
C HIS A 133 25.30 -20.63 -1.14
#